data_AF-A0A1U8B9F1-F1
#
_entry.id   AF-A0A1U8B9F1-F1
#
_cell.length_a   1.000
_cell.length_b   1.000
_cell.length_c   1.000
_cell.angle_alpha   90.00
_cell.angle_beta   90.00
_cell.angle_gamma   90.00
#
_symmetry.space_group_name_H-M   'P 1'
#
loop_
_entity.id
_entity.type
_entity.pdbx_description
1 polymer ?
#
loop_
_entity_poly.entity_id
_entity_poly.type
_entity_poly.pdbx_seq_one_letter_code
_entity_poly.pdbx_strand_id
1 'polypeptide(L)'
;MRAGICDMVAVARIINATLVIPELDKRSFWQDSSNFSDVFDENHFISVLVNDVKVVRKLPKDLATATRAVKHLRSWSGIDYYQDEIAHMWEEYQVIRAAKSDSRLANNNLPPDIQKLRCRACYQALRFAPRIEAMGKLLVERMRSYGRFIALHLRYEKDMLAFSGCTHGLSPVEAEELATIRENTAYWKVKDIDPIEQRARGLCPLTPKEVAMFITALGYPSNTPIYIAAGEIYGGDNQISELRSRFPILMSKENLASVDELEPFMGHASQMAALDYIVSVESDVFIPSYSGNMARAVEGHRRFLGHRKTISPDRKALVRLFDKVERGSLKEGKGLSDRIVEIHRRRQGSPRRRKGPISGTRGMDRFRSEESFYVNPLPDCLCQKEMSGVNGSQI
;
A
#
# COMPACT_ATOMS: atom_id res chain seq x y z
N MET A 1 -6.12 -3.10 5.61
CA MET A 1 -5.69 -3.69 6.90
C MET A 1 -4.83 -2.72 7.73
N ARG A 2 -3.51 -2.60 7.48
CA ARG A 2 -2.56 -1.81 8.31
C ARG A 2 -3.01 -0.38 8.65
N ALA A 3 -3.34 0.42 7.63
CA ALA A 3 -3.77 1.82 7.80
C ALA A 3 -5.00 1.97 8.71
N GLY A 4 -6.02 1.12 8.52
CA GLY A 4 -7.25 1.16 9.32
C GLY A 4 -7.00 0.76 10.78
N ILE A 5 -6.14 -0.23 11.03
CA ILE A 5 -5.75 -0.61 12.40
C ILE A 5 -5.04 0.57 13.09
N CYS A 6 -4.13 1.24 12.40
CA CYS A 6 -3.41 2.39 12.93
C CYS A 6 -4.34 3.58 13.22
N ASP A 7 -5.31 3.85 12.34
CA ASP A 7 -6.34 4.86 12.57
C ASP A 7 -7.16 4.50 13.83
N MET A 8 -7.53 3.23 14.03
CA MET A 8 -8.32 2.83 15.21
C MET A 8 -7.54 2.87 16.51
N VAL A 9 -6.22 2.64 16.50
CA VAL A 9 -5.36 2.91 17.67
C VAL A 9 -5.42 4.39 18.05
N ALA A 10 -5.27 5.28 17.06
CA ALA A 10 -5.34 6.72 17.30
C ALA A 10 -6.75 7.16 17.76
N VAL A 11 -7.80 6.63 17.15
CA VAL A 11 -9.19 6.92 17.56
C VAL A 11 -9.45 6.46 18.99
N ALA A 12 -9.00 5.26 19.37
CA ALA A 12 -9.13 4.78 20.74
C ALA A 12 -8.43 5.71 21.74
N ARG A 13 -7.28 6.29 21.39
CA ARG A 13 -6.60 7.32 22.20
C ARG A 13 -7.40 8.61 22.31
N ILE A 14 -8.01 9.07 21.21
CA ILE A 14 -8.78 10.32 21.15
C ILE A 14 -10.01 10.26 22.07
N ILE A 15 -10.73 9.14 22.05
CA ILE A 15 -11.98 8.96 22.81
C ILE A 15 -11.80 8.23 24.14
N ASN A 16 -10.54 8.06 24.58
CA ASN A 16 -10.16 7.35 25.81
C ASN A 16 -10.77 5.95 25.96
N ALA A 17 -10.79 5.18 24.86
CA ALA A 17 -11.34 3.83 24.81
C ALA A 17 -10.30 2.74 25.02
N THR A 18 -10.76 1.59 25.49
CA THR A 18 -10.00 0.33 25.40
C THR A 18 -10.19 -0.26 24.01
N LEU A 19 -9.10 -0.54 23.31
CA LEU A 19 -9.12 -1.19 22.00
C LEU A 19 -9.18 -2.72 22.18
N VAL A 20 -10.17 -3.37 21.57
CA VAL A 20 -10.17 -4.82 21.41
C VAL A 20 -9.37 -5.16 20.15
N ILE A 21 -8.55 -6.22 20.17
CA ILE A 21 -7.82 -6.70 18.98
C ILE A 21 -8.80 -6.80 17.79
N PRO A 22 -8.46 -6.17 16.64
CA PRO A 22 -9.41 -6.03 15.55
C PRO A 22 -9.64 -7.36 14.83
N GLU A 23 -10.89 -7.56 14.41
CA GLU A 23 -11.25 -8.64 13.48
C GLU A 23 -10.83 -8.23 12.05
N LEU A 24 -10.12 -9.13 11.38
CA LEU A 24 -9.76 -8.93 9.97
C LEU A 24 -10.95 -9.27 9.06
N ASP A 25 -11.06 -8.58 7.93
CA ASP A 25 -12.16 -8.77 6.98
C ASP A 25 -11.99 -10.08 6.21
N LYS A 26 -12.90 -11.02 6.43
CA LYS A 26 -12.95 -12.34 5.78
C LYS A 26 -13.91 -12.41 4.59
N ARG A 27 -14.63 -11.31 4.29
CA ARG A 27 -15.69 -11.26 3.26
C ARG A 27 -15.27 -10.49 2.00
N SER A 28 -14.04 -9.99 1.96
CA SER A 28 -13.48 -9.30 0.79
C SER A 28 -13.25 -10.26 -0.38
N PHE A 29 -12.91 -9.70 -1.56
CA PHE A 29 -12.57 -10.46 -2.78
C PHE A 29 -11.58 -11.61 -2.53
N TRP A 30 -10.63 -11.40 -1.61
CA TRP A 30 -9.56 -12.34 -1.31
C TRP A 30 -9.95 -13.50 -0.39
N GLN A 31 -11.14 -13.45 0.23
CA GLN A 31 -11.74 -14.50 1.07
C GLN A 31 -10.79 -15.11 2.12
N ASP A 32 -9.90 -14.28 2.67
CA ASP A 32 -8.90 -14.74 3.63
C ASP A 32 -9.51 -15.04 5.00
N SER A 33 -9.17 -16.20 5.58
CA SER A 33 -9.67 -16.66 6.87
C SER A 33 -8.80 -16.26 8.07
N SER A 34 -7.64 -15.64 7.84
CA SER A 34 -6.65 -15.28 8.85
C SER A 34 -7.21 -14.37 9.94
N ASN A 35 -6.82 -14.62 11.18
CA ASN A 35 -7.07 -13.75 12.31
C ASN A 35 -5.90 -12.76 12.48
N PHE A 36 -6.05 -11.81 13.41
CA PHE A 36 -5.02 -10.83 13.69
C PHE A 36 -3.66 -11.48 14.03
N SER A 37 -3.67 -12.48 14.91
CA SER A 37 -2.47 -13.21 15.37
C SER A 37 -1.80 -14.04 14.27
N ASP A 38 -2.53 -14.40 13.22
CA ASP A 38 -2.00 -15.18 12.10
C ASP A 38 -1.16 -14.29 11.17
N VAL A 39 -1.41 -12.98 11.18
CA VAL A 39 -0.73 -11.99 10.32
C VAL A 39 0.25 -11.13 11.13
N PHE A 40 -0.11 -10.71 12.34
CA PHE A 40 0.66 -9.79 13.18
C PHE A 40 1.03 -10.43 14.52
N ASP A 41 2.16 -10.01 15.07
CA ASP A 41 2.55 -10.38 16.42
C ASP A 41 1.65 -9.66 17.45
N GLU A 42 0.60 -10.36 17.90
CA GLU A 42 -0.39 -9.82 18.83
C GLU A 42 0.22 -9.41 20.18
N ASN A 43 1.19 -10.15 20.69
CA ASN A 43 1.85 -9.85 21.96
C ASN A 43 2.70 -8.59 21.86
N HIS A 44 3.48 -8.48 20.79
CA HIS A 44 4.27 -7.29 20.48
C HIS A 44 3.37 -6.07 20.26
N PHE A 45 2.25 -6.22 19.55
CA PHE A 45 1.31 -5.13 19.32
C PHE A 45 0.77 -4.53 20.63
N ILE A 46 0.35 -5.39 21.57
CA ILE A 46 -0.15 -4.96 22.88
C ILE A 46 0.96 -4.34 23.73
N SER A 47 2.14 -4.96 23.77
CA SER A 47 3.23 -4.48 24.63
C SER A 47 3.79 -3.13 24.18
N VAL A 48 3.88 -2.89 22.86
CA VAL A 48 4.33 -1.61 22.32
C VAL A 48 3.34 -0.48 22.61
N LEU A 49 2.04 -0.77 22.62
CA LEU A 49 1.00 0.26 22.79
C LEU A 49 0.55 0.47 24.24
N VAL A 50 1.07 -0.29 25.21
CA VAL A 50 0.56 -0.32 26.60
C VAL A 50 0.50 1.05 27.30
N ASN A 51 1.44 1.95 26.98
CA ASN A 51 1.51 3.30 27.56
C ASN A 51 0.68 4.34 26.79
N ASP A 52 0.18 3.97 25.60
CA ASP A 52 -0.56 4.86 24.71
C ASP A 52 -2.06 4.54 24.75
N VAL A 53 -2.43 3.26 24.59
CA VAL A 53 -3.81 2.77 24.52
C VAL A 53 -3.90 1.42 25.21
N LYS A 54 -4.91 1.23 26.07
CA LYS A 54 -5.19 -0.09 26.64
C LYS A 54 -5.73 -1.00 25.53
N VAL A 55 -5.00 -2.08 25.23
CA VAL A 55 -5.41 -3.08 24.24
C VAL A 55 -5.73 -4.41 24.95
N VAL A 56 -6.88 -4.99 24.62
CA VAL A 56 -7.32 -6.30 25.14
C VAL A 56 -7.56 -7.29 24.01
N ARG A 57 -7.27 -8.58 24.24
CA ARG A 57 -7.36 -9.63 23.21
C ARG A 57 -8.78 -9.92 22.77
N LYS A 58 -9.69 -9.94 23.72
CA LYS A 58 -11.10 -10.24 23.52
C LYS A 58 -11.93 -9.29 24.36
N LEU A 59 -13.18 -9.12 23.95
CA LEU A 59 -14.13 -8.39 24.77
C LEU A 59 -14.28 -9.08 26.13
N PRO A 60 -14.15 -8.34 27.26
CA PRO A 60 -14.34 -8.88 28.60
C PRO A 60 -15.70 -9.57 28.76
N LYS A 61 -15.75 -10.67 29.54
CA LYS A 61 -16.95 -11.51 29.69
C LYS A 61 -18.11 -10.77 30.36
N ASP A 62 -17.80 -9.85 31.26
CA ASP A 62 -18.73 -8.91 31.90
C ASP A 62 -19.39 -7.96 30.90
N LEU A 63 -18.80 -7.75 29.73
CA LEU A 63 -19.38 -6.97 28.63
C LEU A 63 -20.09 -7.84 27.57
N ALA A 64 -20.31 -9.14 27.84
CA ALA A 64 -20.98 -10.04 26.90
C ALA A 64 -22.41 -9.59 26.56
N THR A 65 -23.15 -9.08 27.54
CA THR A 65 -24.54 -8.60 27.40
C THR A 65 -24.66 -7.07 27.38
N ALA A 66 -23.53 -6.36 27.32
CA ALA A 66 -23.47 -4.91 27.34
C ALA A 66 -24.16 -4.28 26.11
N THR A 67 -24.66 -3.05 26.24
CA THR A 67 -25.24 -2.29 25.12
C THR A 67 -24.19 -2.05 24.04
N ARG A 68 -24.54 -2.32 22.77
CA ARG A 68 -23.58 -2.26 21.65
C ARG A 68 -24.12 -1.47 20.48
N ALA A 69 -23.23 -0.74 19.82
CA ALA A 69 -23.49 -0.09 18.54
C ALA A 69 -22.52 -0.59 17.47
N VAL A 70 -23.02 -0.78 16.25
CA VAL A 70 -22.18 -0.94 15.05
C VAL A 70 -22.17 0.39 14.32
N LYS A 71 -21.00 1.02 14.18
CA LYS A 71 -20.87 2.35 13.60
C LYS A 71 -20.02 2.33 12.34
N HIS A 72 -20.55 2.89 11.26
CA HIS A 72 -19.78 3.28 10.09
C HIS A 72 -19.23 4.69 10.32
N LEU A 73 -17.95 4.76 10.73
CA LEU A 73 -17.28 6.03 11.00
C LEU A 73 -17.17 6.88 9.72
N ARG A 74 -17.32 8.20 9.85
CA ARG A 74 -17.12 9.14 8.74
C ARG A 74 -15.66 9.10 8.26
N SER A 75 -15.47 9.14 6.95
CA SER A 75 -14.14 9.06 6.34
C SER A 75 -13.39 10.39 6.44
N TRP A 76 -12.07 10.30 6.68
CA TRP A 76 -11.17 11.44 6.83
C TRP A 76 -11.60 12.48 7.88
N SER A 77 -12.23 12.04 8.96
CA SER A 77 -12.71 12.92 10.02
C SER A 77 -11.59 13.53 10.86
N GLY A 78 -11.82 14.77 11.32
CA GLY A 78 -11.01 15.45 12.32
C GLY A 78 -11.29 14.94 13.74
N ILE A 79 -10.60 15.54 14.73
CA ILE A 79 -10.70 15.14 16.13
C ILE A 79 -12.07 15.47 16.75
N ASP A 80 -12.66 16.58 16.31
CA ASP A 80 -13.99 17.08 16.67
C ASP A 80 -15.07 16.01 16.46
N TYR A 81 -15.10 15.36 15.30
CA TYR A 81 -16.03 14.26 15.04
C TYR A 81 -15.93 13.14 16.08
N TYR A 82 -14.71 12.80 16.51
CA TYR A 82 -14.52 11.70 17.47
C TYR A 82 -14.86 12.13 18.89
N GLN A 83 -14.51 13.35 19.30
CA GLN A 83 -14.79 13.87 20.64
C GLN A 83 -16.28 14.23 20.81
N ASP A 84 -16.87 14.86 19.81
CA ASP A 84 -18.20 15.47 19.92
C ASP A 84 -19.33 14.56 19.39
N GLU A 85 -19.03 13.55 18.56
CA GLU A 85 -20.05 12.59 18.12
C GLU A 85 -19.78 11.18 18.64
N ILE A 86 -18.56 10.67 18.49
CA ILE A 86 -18.28 9.27 18.84
C ILE A 86 -18.13 9.07 20.35
N ALA A 87 -17.50 9.98 21.08
CA ALA A 87 -17.35 9.84 22.53
C ALA A 87 -18.67 10.00 23.28
N HIS A 88 -19.61 10.82 22.79
CA HIS A 88 -20.96 10.91 23.38
C HIS A 88 -21.75 9.59 23.31
N MET A 89 -21.39 8.67 22.40
CA MET A 89 -22.02 7.34 22.36
C MET A 89 -21.76 6.52 23.63
N TRP A 90 -20.79 6.88 24.47
CA TRP A 90 -20.56 6.22 25.76
C TRP A 90 -21.71 6.42 26.76
N GLU A 91 -22.59 7.41 26.55
CA GLU A 91 -23.78 7.65 27.37
C GLU A 91 -24.83 6.52 27.21
N GLU A 92 -24.87 5.89 26.03
CA GLU A 92 -25.86 4.85 25.70
C GLU A 92 -25.25 3.46 25.51
N TYR A 93 -24.01 3.41 25.02
CA TYR A 93 -23.34 2.18 24.59
C TYR A 93 -22.06 1.94 25.36
N GLN A 94 -21.84 0.70 25.78
CA GLN A 94 -20.59 0.29 26.41
C GLN A 94 -19.60 -0.32 25.41
N VAL A 95 -20.07 -0.75 24.23
CA VAL A 95 -19.23 -1.35 23.18
C VAL A 95 -19.57 -0.74 21.81
N ILE A 96 -18.57 -0.18 21.15
CA ILE A 96 -18.70 0.34 19.79
C ILE A 96 -17.88 -0.53 18.84
N ARG A 97 -18.54 -1.16 17.86
CA ARG A 97 -17.89 -1.86 16.75
C ARG A 97 -17.79 -0.92 15.56
N ALA A 98 -16.58 -0.40 15.31
CA ALA A 98 -16.29 0.37 14.10
C ALA A 98 -16.26 -0.53 12.87
N ALA A 99 -17.29 -0.44 12.02
CA ALA A 99 -17.39 -1.22 10.79
C ALA A 99 -16.65 -0.53 9.63
N LYS A 100 -15.75 -1.27 8.97
CA LYS A 100 -14.89 -0.81 7.86
C LYS A 100 -14.03 0.40 8.27
N SER A 101 -12.90 0.15 8.93
CA SER A 101 -12.06 1.19 9.55
C SER A 101 -11.03 1.84 8.62
N ASP A 102 -11.13 1.66 7.31
CA ASP A 102 -10.21 2.22 6.34
C ASP A 102 -10.43 3.73 6.12
N SER A 103 -9.36 4.53 6.20
CA SER A 103 -9.39 5.98 5.91
C SER A 103 -10.40 6.77 6.76
N ARG A 104 -10.43 6.53 8.08
CA ARG A 104 -11.41 7.18 8.98
C ARG A 104 -10.86 8.43 9.66
N LEU A 105 -9.54 8.54 9.76
CA LEU A 105 -8.91 9.70 10.36
C LEU A 105 -8.31 10.61 9.27
N ALA A 106 -8.36 11.93 9.48
CA ALA A 106 -7.75 12.89 8.57
C ALA A 106 -6.25 12.60 8.36
N ASN A 107 -5.72 12.91 7.17
CA ASN A 107 -4.30 12.70 6.88
C ASN A 107 -3.42 13.78 7.52
N ASN A 108 -3.93 15.02 7.58
CA ASN A 108 -3.22 16.19 8.06
C ASN A 108 -4.00 16.88 9.19
N ASN A 109 -3.34 17.84 9.86
CA ASN A 109 -3.92 18.72 10.88
C ASN A 109 -4.50 18.01 12.12
N LEU A 110 -4.04 16.80 12.41
CA LEU A 110 -4.27 16.16 13.71
C LEU A 110 -3.19 16.62 14.72
N PRO A 111 -3.48 16.57 16.03
CA PRO A 111 -2.48 16.85 17.05
C PRO A 111 -1.18 16.03 16.89
N PRO A 112 -0.01 16.62 17.18
CA PRO A 112 1.27 15.95 16.96
C PRO A 112 1.44 14.62 17.71
N ASP A 113 0.91 14.51 18.92
CA ASP A 113 0.91 13.28 19.72
C ASP A 113 0.08 12.16 19.07
N ILE A 114 -1.08 12.50 18.50
CA ILE A 114 -1.92 11.56 17.75
C ILE A 114 -1.20 11.09 16.48
N GLN A 115 -0.56 11.99 15.74
CA GLN A 115 0.20 11.59 14.55
C GLN A 115 1.39 10.69 14.92
N LYS A 116 2.14 11.03 15.98
CA LYS A 116 3.22 10.18 16.52
C LYS A 116 2.72 8.81 16.93
N LEU A 117 1.54 8.71 17.55
CA LEU A 117 0.93 7.43 17.88
C LEU A 117 0.60 6.62 16.62
N ARG A 118 0.09 7.25 15.55
CA ARG A 118 -0.12 6.55 14.26
C ARG A 118 1.19 6.03 13.67
N CYS A 119 2.30 6.78 13.82
CA CYS A 119 3.64 6.33 13.42
C CYS A 119 4.05 5.08 14.19
N ARG A 120 3.95 5.13 15.52
CA ARG A 120 4.29 4.03 16.42
C ARG A 120 3.43 2.80 16.13
N ALA A 121 2.11 2.97 16.00
CA ALA A 121 1.20 1.89 15.64
C ALA A 121 1.57 1.26 14.29
N CYS A 122 1.81 2.10 13.27
CA CYS A 122 2.07 1.63 11.92
C CYS A 122 3.42 0.95 11.76
N TYR A 123 4.50 1.57 12.22
CA TYR A 123 5.86 1.13 11.88
C TYR A 123 6.58 0.39 13.01
N GLN A 124 6.07 0.43 14.24
CA GLN A 124 6.66 -0.27 15.39
C GLN A 124 5.76 -1.36 15.97
N ALA A 125 4.47 -1.08 16.22
CA ALA A 125 3.56 -2.03 16.86
C ALA A 125 3.05 -3.10 15.89
N LEU A 126 2.69 -2.73 14.65
CA LEU A 126 2.26 -3.67 13.62
C LEU A 126 3.44 -4.37 12.95
N ARG A 127 4.08 -5.26 13.71
CA ARG A 127 5.05 -6.23 13.23
C ARG A 127 4.34 -7.49 12.76
N PHE A 128 4.81 -8.13 11.69
CA PHE A 128 4.21 -9.40 11.26
C PHE A 128 4.48 -10.51 12.27
N ALA A 129 3.66 -11.55 12.24
CA ALA A 129 3.83 -12.72 13.09
C ALA A 129 5.23 -13.33 12.90
N PRO A 130 5.86 -13.90 13.96
CA PRO A 130 7.25 -14.37 13.89
C PRO A 130 7.56 -15.32 12.73
N ARG A 131 6.60 -16.18 12.36
CA ARG A 131 6.73 -17.11 11.22
C ARG A 131 6.83 -16.38 9.87
N ILE A 132 6.01 -15.35 9.65
CA ILE A 132 6.03 -14.51 8.44
C ILE A 132 7.32 -13.70 8.39
N GLU A 133 7.75 -13.13 9.52
CA GLU A 133 9.03 -12.41 9.61
C GLU A 133 10.22 -13.32 9.26
N ALA A 134 10.26 -14.54 9.79
CA ALA A 134 11.32 -15.50 9.50
C ALA A 134 11.34 -15.88 8.02
N MET A 135 10.19 -16.22 7.44
CA MET A 135 10.10 -16.59 6.02
C MET A 135 10.42 -15.40 5.10
N GLY A 136 9.91 -14.21 5.40
CA GLY A 136 10.19 -13.00 4.63
C GLY A 136 11.69 -12.66 4.63
N LYS A 137 12.38 -12.81 5.78
CA LYS A 137 13.84 -12.63 5.85
C LYS A 137 14.60 -13.66 5.02
N LEU A 138 14.18 -14.93 5.06
CA LEU A 138 14.78 -15.97 4.24
C LEU A 138 14.65 -15.65 2.74
N LEU A 139 13.48 -15.20 2.29
CA LEU A 139 13.27 -14.75 0.90
C LEU A 139 14.17 -13.56 0.54
N VAL A 140 14.35 -12.60 1.44
CA VAL A 140 15.27 -11.47 1.24
C VAL A 140 16.72 -11.95 1.11
N GLU A 141 17.17 -12.86 1.97
CA GLU A 141 18.51 -13.43 1.91
C GLU A 141 18.76 -14.17 0.59
N ARG A 142 17.79 -14.98 0.14
CA ARG A 142 17.86 -15.66 -1.16
C ARG A 142 17.82 -14.69 -2.34
N MET A 143 17.06 -13.60 -2.27
CA MET A 143 17.15 -12.56 -3.30
C MET A 143 18.52 -11.89 -3.32
N ARG A 144 19.08 -11.60 -2.15
CA ARG A 144 20.40 -10.95 -2.02
C ARG A 144 21.55 -11.84 -2.53
N SER A 145 21.40 -13.17 -2.58
CA SER A 145 22.41 -14.04 -3.21
C SER A 145 22.52 -13.85 -4.72
N TYR A 146 21.50 -13.29 -5.38
CA TYR A 146 21.58 -12.87 -6.79
C TYR A 146 22.18 -11.46 -6.96
N GLY A 147 22.43 -10.74 -5.87
CA GLY A 147 22.94 -9.37 -5.86
C GLY A 147 21.91 -8.34 -5.41
N ARG A 148 22.23 -7.06 -5.66
CA ARG A 148 21.31 -5.95 -5.38
C ARG A 148 20.10 -6.05 -6.29
N PHE A 149 18.89 -5.93 -5.75
CA PHE A 149 17.68 -6.28 -6.49
C PHE A 149 16.58 -5.21 -6.44
N ILE A 150 15.74 -5.25 -7.46
CA ILE A 150 14.49 -4.47 -7.53
C ILE A 150 13.36 -5.33 -6.99
N ALA A 151 12.58 -4.81 -6.04
CA ALA A 151 11.25 -5.35 -5.78
C ALA A 151 10.24 -4.60 -6.66
N LEU A 152 9.65 -5.32 -7.61
CA LEU A 152 8.63 -4.85 -8.52
C LEU A 152 7.26 -5.27 -7.98
N HIS A 153 6.47 -4.31 -7.49
CA HIS A 153 5.08 -4.58 -7.16
C HIS A 153 4.22 -4.50 -8.42
N LEU A 154 4.05 -5.66 -9.07
CA LEU A 154 3.38 -5.81 -10.36
C LEU A 154 1.89 -6.06 -10.16
N ARG A 155 1.12 -4.98 -10.08
CA ARG A 155 -0.33 -5.03 -9.82
C ARG A 155 -1.13 -5.26 -11.10
N TYR A 156 -0.81 -6.33 -11.82
CA TYR A 156 -1.46 -6.78 -13.06
C TYR A 156 -2.32 -8.03 -12.80
N GLU A 157 -3.08 -7.99 -11.70
CA GLU A 157 -3.95 -9.07 -11.24
C GLU A 157 -5.38 -8.88 -11.76
N LYS A 158 -6.10 -9.99 -11.94
CA LYS A 158 -7.44 -10.04 -12.52
C LYS A 158 -8.42 -9.06 -11.85
N ASP A 159 -8.40 -9.03 -10.51
CA ASP A 159 -9.26 -8.17 -9.71
C ASP A 159 -9.00 -6.68 -9.97
N MET A 160 -7.71 -6.32 -10.13
CA MET A 160 -7.30 -4.96 -10.38
C MET A 160 -7.74 -4.51 -11.77
N LEU A 161 -7.49 -5.33 -12.79
CA LEU A 161 -7.83 -5.00 -14.17
C LEU A 161 -9.34 -4.86 -14.34
N ALA A 162 -10.12 -5.80 -13.78
CA ALA A 162 -11.58 -5.74 -13.73
C ALA A 162 -12.06 -4.45 -13.05
N PHE A 163 -11.56 -4.14 -11.84
CA PHE A 163 -11.95 -2.94 -11.08
C PHE A 163 -11.61 -1.65 -11.81
N SER A 164 -10.43 -1.55 -12.41
CA SER A 164 -9.99 -0.33 -13.12
C SER A 164 -10.56 -0.19 -14.53
N GLY A 165 -11.20 -1.24 -15.05
CA GLY A 165 -11.69 -1.28 -16.44
C GLY A 165 -10.58 -1.19 -17.47
N CYS A 166 -9.37 -1.65 -17.15
CA CYS A 166 -8.20 -1.47 -18.01
C CYS A 166 -7.96 -2.72 -18.87
N THR A 167 -8.13 -2.57 -20.18
CA THR A 167 -8.11 -3.70 -21.14
C THR A 167 -7.05 -3.54 -22.25
N HIS A 168 -6.15 -2.58 -22.12
CA HIS A 168 -5.09 -2.38 -23.12
C HIS A 168 -4.15 -3.59 -23.19
N GLY A 169 -3.94 -4.09 -24.41
CA GLY A 169 -3.14 -5.29 -24.69
C GLY A 169 -3.88 -6.61 -24.44
N LEU A 170 -5.17 -6.57 -24.10
CA LEU A 170 -6.00 -7.76 -23.93
C LEU A 170 -6.84 -8.04 -25.18
N SER A 171 -7.16 -9.31 -25.39
CA SER A 171 -8.12 -9.74 -26.41
C SER A 171 -9.55 -9.31 -26.07
N PRO A 172 -10.48 -9.27 -27.05
CA PRO A 172 -11.89 -8.98 -26.79
C PRO A 172 -12.52 -9.94 -25.76
N VAL A 173 -12.10 -11.21 -25.74
CA VAL A 173 -12.61 -12.23 -24.81
C VAL A 173 -12.17 -11.93 -23.38
N GLU A 174 -10.89 -11.61 -23.19
CA GLU A 174 -10.35 -11.22 -21.88
C GLU A 174 -10.99 -9.92 -21.39
N ALA A 175 -11.19 -8.94 -22.28
CA ALA A 175 -11.87 -7.69 -21.94
C ALA A 175 -13.31 -7.92 -21.44
N GLU A 176 -14.07 -8.80 -22.10
CA GLU A 176 -15.44 -9.16 -21.71
C GLU A 176 -15.49 -9.93 -20.38
N GLU A 177 -14.54 -10.83 -20.14
CA GLU A 177 -14.40 -11.52 -18.86
C GLU A 177 -14.22 -10.54 -17.70
N LEU A 178 -13.30 -9.58 -17.85
CA LEU A 178 -13.04 -8.55 -16.85
C LEU A 178 -14.24 -7.61 -16.65
N ALA A 179 -14.99 -7.30 -17.72
CA ALA A 179 -16.23 -6.55 -17.63
C ALA A 179 -17.30 -7.31 -16.83
N THR A 180 -17.48 -8.60 -17.11
CA THR A 180 -18.41 -9.48 -16.38
C THR A 180 -18.10 -9.54 -14.88
N ILE A 181 -16.82 -9.66 -14.51
CA ILE A 181 -16.40 -9.63 -13.10
C ILE A 181 -16.75 -8.28 -12.46
N ARG A 182 -16.49 -7.18 -13.16
CA ARG A 182 -16.82 -5.85 -12.67
C ARG A 182 -18.32 -5.69 -12.45
N GLU A 183 -19.16 -6.14 -13.38
CA GLU A 183 -20.63 -6.10 -13.24
C GLU A 183 -21.11 -6.92 -12.05
N ASN A 184 -20.67 -8.17 -11.94
CA ASN A 184 -21.12 -9.10 -10.91
C ASN A 184 -20.63 -8.76 -9.48
N THR A 185 -19.63 -7.88 -9.35
CA THR A 185 -19.11 -7.47 -8.03
C THR A 185 -19.96 -6.35 -7.41
N ALA A 186 -20.97 -6.72 -6.63
CA ALA A 186 -22.01 -5.81 -6.11
C ALA A 186 -21.50 -4.55 -5.37
N TYR A 187 -20.37 -4.64 -4.66
CA TYR A 187 -19.84 -3.53 -3.85
C TYR A 187 -18.93 -2.56 -4.63
N TRP A 188 -18.65 -2.82 -5.91
CA TRP A 188 -17.98 -1.86 -6.80
C TRP A 188 -19.02 -0.93 -7.40
N LYS A 189 -18.92 0.37 -7.10
CA LYS A 189 -19.94 1.37 -7.48
C LYS A 189 -19.86 1.81 -8.93
N VAL A 190 -18.66 1.82 -9.51
CA VAL A 190 -18.42 2.27 -10.89
C VAL A 190 -18.32 1.04 -11.78
N LYS A 191 -19.20 0.97 -12.78
CA LYS A 191 -19.40 -0.18 -13.66
C LYS A 191 -19.05 0.16 -15.10
N ASP A 192 -19.60 1.25 -15.59
CA ASP A 192 -19.24 1.81 -16.89
C ASP A 192 -17.93 2.60 -16.79
N ILE A 193 -16.91 2.15 -17.53
CA ILE A 193 -15.55 2.69 -17.50
C ILE A 193 -14.99 2.66 -18.91
N ASP A 194 -14.56 3.81 -19.42
CA ASP A 194 -13.81 3.91 -20.68
C ASP A 194 -12.35 3.47 -20.45
N PRO A 195 -11.90 2.32 -21.01
CA PRO A 195 -10.53 1.83 -20.85
C PRO A 195 -9.48 2.78 -21.45
N ILE A 196 -9.81 3.46 -22.54
CA ILE A 196 -8.92 4.37 -23.26
C ILE A 196 -8.71 5.62 -22.42
N GLU A 197 -9.79 6.19 -21.84
CA GLU A 197 -9.68 7.36 -20.97
C GLU A 197 -8.89 7.03 -19.69
N GLN A 198 -9.17 5.90 -19.03
CA GLN A 198 -8.45 5.46 -17.84
C GLN A 198 -6.95 5.35 -18.10
N ARG A 199 -6.58 4.70 -19.22
CA ARG A 199 -5.19 4.57 -19.64
C ARG A 199 -4.56 5.94 -19.89
N ALA A 200 -5.19 6.80 -20.70
CA ALA A 200 -4.68 8.12 -21.04
C ALA A 200 -4.47 9.04 -19.82
N ARG A 201 -5.22 8.80 -18.73
CA ARG A 201 -5.08 9.50 -17.45
C ARG A 201 -4.05 8.88 -16.51
N GLY A 202 -3.46 7.73 -16.85
CA GLY A 202 -2.49 7.00 -16.03
C GLY A 202 -3.13 6.25 -14.86
N LEU A 203 -4.42 5.93 -14.98
CA LEU A 203 -5.23 5.26 -13.95
C LEU A 203 -5.26 3.72 -14.12
N CYS A 204 -4.62 3.21 -15.17
CA CYS A 204 -4.36 1.78 -15.34
C CYS A 204 -3.02 1.36 -14.72
N PRO A 205 -2.89 0.10 -14.25
CA PRO A 205 -1.60 -0.53 -14.05
C PRO A 205 -0.78 -0.53 -15.35
N LEU A 206 0.54 -0.38 -15.24
CA LEU A 206 1.43 -0.66 -16.37
C LEU A 206 1.43 -2.17 -16.66
N THR A 207 1.41 -2.56 -17.93
CA THR A 207 1.55 -3.96 -18.34
C THR A 207 2.96 -4.48 -18.05
N PRO A 208 3.18 -5.81 -17.96
CA PRO A 208 4.53 -6.35 -17.79
C PRO A 208 5.52 -5.87 -18.86
N LYS A 209 5.08 -5.77 -20.11
CA LYS A 209 5.82 -5.16 -21.24
C LYS A 209 6.25 -3.73 -20.96
N GLU A 210 5.30 -2.88 -20.54
CA GLU A 210 5.57 -1.47 -20.25
C GLU A 210 6.51 -1.29 -19.06
N VAL A 211 6.35 -2.14 -18.04
CA VAL A 211 7.26 -2.17 -16.90
C VAL A 211 8.67 -2.56 -17.35
N ALA A 212 8.81 -3.56 -18.22
CA ALA A 212 10.10 -3.98 -18.75
C ALA A 212 10.79 -2.83 -19.52
N MET A 213 10.05 -2.16 -20.42
CA MET A 213 10.54 -0.95 -21.11
C MET A 213 10.92 0.16 -20.12
N PHE A 214 10.12 0.40 -19.09
CA PHE A 214 10.39 1.43 -18.07
C PHE A 214 11.69 1.16 -17.32
N ILE A 215 11.90 -0.08 -16.84
CA ILE A 215 13.09 -0.45 -16.08
C ILE A 215 14.33 -0.38 -16.99
N THR A 216 14.25 -0.85 -18.23
CA THR A 216 15.34 -0.70 -19.21
C THR A 216 15.66 0.78 -19.47
N ALA A 217 14.65 1.63 -19.68
CA ALA A 217 14.83 3.06 -19.95
C ALA A 217 15.36 3.87 -18.75
N LEU A 218 15.22 3.35 -17.53
CA LEU A 218 15.89 3.89 -16.33
C LEU A 218 17.39 3.56 -16.28
N GLY A 219 17.88 2.70 -17.18
CA GLY A 219 19.29 2.32 -17.28
C GLY A 219 19.67 1.06 -16.48
N TYR A 220 18.70 0.28 -16.00
CA TYR A 220 19.02 -1.01 -15.36
C TYR A 220 19.42 -2.05 -16.41
N PRO A 221 20.58 -2.72 -16.24
CA PRO A 221 21.03 -3.75 -17.18
C PRO A 221 20.16 -5.01 -17.09
N SER A 222 20.19 -5.84 -18.13
CA SER A 222 19.38 -7.07 -18.21
C SER A 222 19.65 -8.06 -17.08
N ASN A 223 20.88 -8.12 -16.57
CA ASN A 223 21.24 -8.97 -15.43
C ASN A 223 20.78 -8.43 -14.06
N THR A 224 19.96 -7.37 -14.01
CA THR A 224 19.39 -6.87 -12.75
C THR A 224 18.42 -7.90 -12.16
N PRO A 225 18.64 -8.40 -10.93
CA PRO A 225 17.68 -9.26 -10.24
C PRO A 225 16.39 -8.50 -9.92
N ILE A 226 15.24 -9.11 -10.24
CA ILE A 226 13.92 -8.56 -9.96
C ILE A 226 13.11 -9.58 -9.16
N TYR A 227 12.62 -9.15 -8.00
CA TYR A 227 11.59 -9.83 -7.23
C TYR A 227 10.20 -9.31 -7.65
N ILE A 228 9.30 -10.18 -8.07
CA ILE A 228 7.90 -9.85 -8.34
C ILE A 228 7.10 -9.98 -7.04
N ALA A 229 6.64 -8.85 -6.53
CA ALA A 229 5.67 -8.76 -5.45
C ALA A 229 4.25 -8.64 -6.05
N ALA A 230 3.58 -9.77 -6.26
CA ALA A 230 2.24 -9.83 -6.82
C ALA A 230 1.53 -11.15 -6.44
N GLY A 231 0.20 -11.16 -6.53
CA GLY A 231 -0.57 -12.38 -6.70
C GLY A 231 -0.48 -12.90 -8.14
N GLU A 232 -1.51 -13.64 -8.55
CA GLU A 232 -1.57 -14.22 -9.90
C GLU A 232 -1.66 -13.14 -10.98
N ILE A 233 -0.68 -13.14 -11.88
CA ILE A 233 -0.62 -12.22 -13.00
C ILE A 233 -1.62 -12.65 -14.05
N TYR A 234 -2.55 -11.76 -14.42
CA TYR A 234 -3.56 -12.05 -15.43
C TYR A 234 -2.89 -12.34 -16.78
N GLY A 235 -3.32 -13.40 -17.46
CA GLY A 235 -2.68 -13.91 -18.68
C GLY A 235 -1.42 -14.76 -18.45
N GLY A 236 -1.00 -14.96 -17.20
CA GLY A 236 0.04 -15.91 -16.80
C GLY A 236 1.40 -15.68 -17.47
N ASP A 237 2.06 -16.79 -17.81
CA ASP A 237 3.43 -16.80 -18.36
C ASP A 237 3.55 -16.02 -19.68
N ASN A 238 2.50 -15.99 -20.50
CA ASN A 238 2.50 -15.23 -21.75
C ASN A 238 2.76 -13.74 -21.49
N GLN A 239 2.11 -13.17 -20.49
CA GLN A 239 2.28 -11.76 -20.12
C GLN A 239 3.63 -11.50 -19.45
N ILE A 240 4.13 -12.44 -18.64
CA ILE A 240 5.42 -12.31 -17.96
C ILE A 240 6.62 -12.54 -18.90
N SER A 241 6.44 -13.27 -20.00
CA SER A 241 7.51 -13.61 -20.96
C SER A 241 8.28 -12.38 -21.47
N GLU A 242 7.59 -11.28 -21.76
CA GLU A 242 8.22 -10.05 -22.23
C GLU A 242 9.12 -9.43 -21.14
N LEU A 243 8.68 -9.43 -19.89
CA LEU A 243 9.49 -8.97 -18.76
C LEU A 243 10.71 -9.88 -18.53
N ARG A 244 10.48 -11.20 -18.58
CA ARG A 244 11.52 -12.23 -18.38
C ARG A 244 12.59 -12.20 -19.47
N SER A 245 12.21 -11.93 -20.72
CA SER A 245 13.17 -11.84 -21.84
C SER A 245 14.16 -10.67 -21.68
N ARG A 246 13.74 -9.58 -21.03
CA ARG A 246 14.62 -8.42 -20.74
C ARG A 246 15.39 -8.59 -19.43
N PHE A 247 14.77 -9.22 -18.44
CA PHE A 247 15.33 -9.44 -17.11
C PHE A 247 15.22 -10.93 -16.74
N PRO A 248 16.20 -11.78 -17.10
CA PRO A 248 16.13 -13.23 -16.89
C PRO A 248 16.15 -13.64 -15.41
N ILE A 249 16.73 -12.84 -14.52
CA ILE A 249 16.76 -13.11 -13.07
C ILE A 249 15.46 -12.57 -12.44
N LEU A 250 14.36 -13.21 -12.79
CA LEU A 250 13.01 -12.85 -12.36
C LEU A 250 12.50 -13.89 -11.37
N MET A 251 12.36 -13.47 -10.11
CA MET A 251 12.03 -14.34 -8.98
C MET A 251 10.72 -13.91 -8.35
N SER A 252 10.02 -14.85 -7.74
CA SER A 252 8.89 -14.61 -6.84
C SER A 252 9.06 -15.45 -5.57
N LYS A 253 8.20 -15.24 -4.58
CA LYS A 253 8.16 -16.10 -3.37
C LYS A 253 8.01 -17.58 -3.73
N GLU A 254 7.23 -17.91 -4.76
CA GLU A 254 7.01 -19.27 -5.25
C GLU A 254 8.25 -19.89 -5.91
N ASN A 255 9.15 -19.07 -6.48
CA ASN A 255 10.40 -19.57 -7.07
C ASN A 255 11.57 -19.58 -6.08
N LEU A 256 11.50 -18.78 -5.03
CA LEU A 256 12.56 -18.68 -4.02
C LEU A 256 12.36 -19.63 -2.85
N ALA A 257 11.12 -19.99 -2.52
CA ALA A 257 10.78 -20.95 -1.48
C ALA A 257 10.64 -22.36 -2.06
N SER A 258 10.95 -23.38 -1.26
CA SER A 258 10.45 -24.72 -1.56
C SER A 258 8.93 -24.76 -1.36
N VAL A 259 8.29 -25.78 -1.94
CA VAL A 259 6.85 -26.02 -1.73
C VAL A 259 6.56 -26.18 -0.24
N ASP A 260 7.35 -26.97 0.49
CA ASP A 260 7.15 -27.22 1.92
C ASP A 260 7.35 -25.97 2.80
N GLU A 261 8.26 -25.07 2.41
CA GLU A 261 8.47 -23.81 3.13
C GLU A 261 7.30 -22.84 2.95
N LEU A 262 6.66 -22.86 1.77
CA LEU A 262 5.60 -21.93 1.40
C LEU A 262 4.18 -22.45 1.71
N GLU A 263 3.99 -23.78 1.70
CA GLU A 263 2.72 -24.48 1.99
C GLU A 263 1.94 -23.88 3.16
N PRO A 264 2.57 -23.51 4.29
CA PRO A 264 1.80 -23.05 5.44
C PRO A 264 1.22 -21.63 5.31
N PHE A 265 1.67 -20.89 4.29
CA PHE A 265 1.14 -19.56 3.94
C PHE A 265 0.17 -19.63 2.76
N MET A 266 0.15 -20.75 2.03
CA MET A 266 -0.76 -20.97 0.91
C MET A 266 -2.22 -20.94 1.40
N GLY A 267 -3.11 -20.35 0.60
CA GLY A 267 -4.50 -20.13 0.99
C GLY A 267 -4.73 -18.94 1.96
N HIS A 268 -3.66 -18.31 2.45
CA HIS A 268 -3.73 -17.12 3.30
C HIS A 268 -3.19 -15.88 2.57
N ALA A 269 -4.02 -15.25 1.74
CA ALA A 269 -3.63 -14.12 0.88
C ALA A 269 -2.92 -12.98 1.62
N SER A 270 -3.33 -12.68 2.84
CA SER A 270 -2.76 -11.64 3.72
C SER A 270 -1.36 -12.02 4.21
N GLN A 271 -1.12 -13.30 4.48
CA GLN A 271 0.21 -13.78 4.85
C GLN A 271 1.15 -13.78 3.64
N MET A 272 0.67 -14.23 2.47
CA MET A 272 1.42 -14.16 1.21
C MET A 272 1.78 -12.71 0.85
N ALA A 273 0.83 -11.78 0.98
CA ALA A 273 1.09 -10.35 0.79
C ALA A 273 2.04 -9.76 1.85
N ALA A 274 2.09 -10.32 3.06
CA ALA A 274 3.04 -9.91 4.08
C ALA A 274 4.48 -10.32 3.74
N LEU A 275 4.69 -11.50 3.13
CA LEU A 275 6.00 -11.90 2.60
C LEU A 275 6.47 -10.93 1.52
N ASP A 276 5.61 -10.64 0.54
CA ASP A 276 5.87 -9.67 -0.52
C ASP A 276 6.17 -8.27 0.04
N TYR A 277 5.50 -7.88 1.14
CA TYR A 277 5.73 -6.61 1.81
C TYR A 277 7.13 -6.54 2.41
N ILE A 278 7.56 -7.58 3.13
CA ILE A 278 8.90 -7.64 3.75
C ILE A 278 9.97 -7.52 2.67
N VAL A 279 9.89 -8.35 1.62
CA VAL A 279 10.87 -8.32 0.52
C VAL A 279 10.90 -6.95 -0.17
N SER A 280 9.73 -6.33 -0.37
CA SER A 280 9.62 -5.00 -0.98
C SER A 280 10.18 -3.86 -0.11
N VAL A 281 10.05 -3.95 1.21
CA VAL A 281 10.64 -2.97 2.13
C VAL A 281 12.17 -3.13 2.21
N GLU A 282 12.68 -4.36 2.14
CA GLU A 282 14.10 -4.69 2.25
C GLU A 282 14.91 -4.60 0.96
N SER A 283 14.26 -4.45 -0.20
CA SER A 283 14.94 -4.31 -1.49
C SER A 283 15.74 -3.02 -1.64
N ASP A 284 16.75 -3.04 -2.52
CA ASP A 284 17.53 -1.84 -2.86
C ASP A 284 16.68 -0.78 -3.55
N VAL A 285 15.78 -1.21 -4.43
CA VAL A 285 14.87 -0.35 -5.18
C VAL A 285 13.48 -0.95 -5.14
N PHE A 286 12.48 -0.12 -4.87
CA PHE A 286 11.07 -0.50 -4.98
C PHE A 286 10.41 0.24 -6.16
N ILE A 287 9.68 -0.49 -6.99
CA ILE A 287 8.93 0.06 -8.12
C ILE A 287 7.51 -0.52 -8.12
N PRO A 288 6.47 0.30 -7.88
CA PRO A 288 5.08 -0.16 -8.03
C PRO A 288 4.53 0.14 -9.42
N SER A 289 4.05 -0.88 -10.14
CA SER A 289 3.40 -0.69 -11.46
C SER A 289 2.04 0.02 -11.35
N TYR A 290 1.43 0.00 -10.16
CA TYR A 290 0.19 0.68 -9.83
C TYR A 290 0.17 1.23 -8.40
N SER A 291 -0.58 2.31 -8.16
CA SER A 291 -0.74 2.86 -6.81
C SER A 291 -1.90 2.15 -6.10
N GLY A 292 -1.59 1.04 -5.43
CA GLY A 292 -2.52 0.29 -4.58
C GLY A 292 -2.21 0.42 -3.09
N ASN A 293 -3.03 -0.20 -2.24
CA ASN A 293 -2.85 -0.17 -0.78
C ASN A 293 -1.48 -0.71 -0.33
N MET A 294 -1.01 -1.80 -0.95
CA MET A 294 0.28 -2.39 -0.65
C MET A 294 1.45 -1.49 -1.07
N ALA A 295 1.44 -1.01 -2.32
CA ALA A 295 2.42 -0.03 -2.78
C ALA A 295 2.51 1.17 -1.82
N ARG A 296 1.37 1.78 -1.48
CA ARG A 296 1.29 2.90 -0.54
C ARG A 296 1.91 2.59 0.82
N ALA A 297 1.63 1.41 1.38
CA ALA A 297 2.16 0.99 2.67
C ALA A 297 3.67 0.70 2.64
N VAL A 298 4.18 0.13 1.54
CA VAL A 298 5.62 -0.08 1.33
C VAL A 298 6.33 1.25 1.14
N GLU A 299 5.78 2.16 0.31
CA GLU A 299 6.37 3.50 0.11
C GLU A 299 6.53 4.25 1.43
N GLY A 300 5.48 4.27 2.26
CA GLY A 300 5.52 4.94 3.55
C GLY A 300 6.54 4.31 4.51
N HIS A 301 6.62 2.99 4.55
CA HIS A 301 7.58 2.30 5.42
C HIS A 301 9.03 2.50 4.96
N ARG A 302 9.29 2.46 3.65
CA ARG A 302 10.60 2.78 3.07
C ARG A 302 11.02 4.23 3.35
N ARG A 303 10.07 5.17 3.37
CA ARG A 303 10.32 6.56 3.83
C ARG A 303 10.64 6.61 5.32
N PHE A 304 9.88 5.92 6.16
CA PHE A 304 10.10 5.82 7.60
C PHE A 304 11.50 5.27 7.92
N LEU A 305 11.97 4.26 7.18
CA LEU A 305 13.31 3.65 7.34
C LEU A 305 14.44 4.47 6.68
N GLY A 306 14.33 5.80 6.66
CA GLY A 306 15.38 6.68 6.14
C GLY A 306 15.37 6.86 4.62
N HIS A 307 14.18 6.92 4.00
CA HIS A 307 14.02 7.21 2.57
C HIS A 307 14.73 6.23 1.63
N ARG A 308 14.55 4.93 1.86
CA ARG A 308 15.02 3.89 0.93
C ARG A 308 14.47 4.14 -0.48
N LYS A 309 15.28 3.88 -1.51
CA LYS A 309 15.01 4.28 -2.90
C LYS A 309 13.70 3.66 -3.41
N THR A 310 12.78 4.49 -3.87
CA THR A 310 11.48 4.08 -4.41
C THR A 310 11.21 4.88 -5.67
N ILE A 311 11.13 4.23 -6.83
CA ILE A 311 10.87 4.91 -8.10
C ILE A 311 9.38 4.82 -8.37
N SER A 312 8.64 5.91 -8.15
CA SER A 312 7.19 5.97 -8.37
C SER A 312 6.89 6.37 -9.82
N PRO A 313 6.33 5.47 -10.66
CA PRO A 313 6.11 5.76 -12.08
C PRO A 313 5.14 6.93 -12.29
N ASP A 314 5.47 7.84 -13.20
CA ASP A 314 4.50 8.76 -13.79
C ASP A 314 3.75 8.05 -14.91
N ARG A 315 2.79 7.21 -14.54
CA ARG A 315 2.05 6.37 -15.49
C ARG A 315 1.43 7.17 -16.63
N LYS A 316 0.88 8.35 -16.35
CA LYS A 316 0.30 9.23 -17.38
C LYS A 316 1.33 9.68 -18.41
N ALA A 317 2.55 10.02 -17.97
CA ALA A 317 3.62 10.36 -18.89
C ALA A 317 4.17 9.12 -19.63
N LEU A 318 4.29 7.99 -18.92
CA LEU A 318 4.81 6.73 -19.48
C LEU A 318 3.93 6.17 -20.58
N VAL A 319 2.60 6.03 -20.36
CA VAL A 319 1.69 5.51 -21.39
C VAL A 319 1.77 6.34 -22.68
N ARG A 320 1.86 7.68 -22.56
CA ARG A 320 2.01 8.57 -23.73
C ARG A 320 3.31 8.33 -24.49
N LEU A 321 4.38 7.95 -23.80
CA LEU A 321 5.66 7.61 -24.44
C LEU A 321 5.60 6.22 -25.06
N PHE A 322 5.02 5.24 -24.37
CA PHE A 322 4.88 3.87 -24.86
C PHE A 322 3.93 3.77 -26.05
N ASP A 323 2.82 4.51 -26.07
CA ASP A 323 1.94 4.59 -27.24
C ASP A 323 2.67 5.18 -28.46
N LYS A 324 3.63 6.09 -28.24
CA LYS A 324 4.48 6.60 -29.33
C LYS A 324 5.46 5.55 -29.84
N VAL A 325 5.95 4.68 -28.96
CA VAL A 325 6.80 3.54 -29.31
C VAL A 325 6.01 2.51 -30.11
N GLU A 326 4.82 2.15 -29.64
CA GLU A 326 3.92 1.20 -30.30
C GLU A 326 3.52 1.68 -31.71
N ARG A 327 3.23 2.97 -31.88
CA ARG A 327 2.96 3.57 -33.21
C ARG A 327 4.19 3.78 -34.08
N GLY A 328 5.40 3.43 -33.63
CA GLY A 328 6.66 3.64 -34.35
C GLY A 328 7.18 5.08 -34.43
N SER A 329 6.47 6.04 -33.82
CA SER A 329 6.84 7.47 -33.80
C SER A 329 7.97 7.82 -32.82
N LEU A 330 8.34 6.89 -31.93
CA LEU A 330 9.48 6.97 -31.03
C LEU A 330 10.14 5.59 -31.00
N LYS A 331 11.47 5.51 -31.10
CA LYS A 331 12.18 4.22 -30.93
C LYS A 331 12.61 4.05 -29.48
N GLU A 332 12.67 2.80 -29.02
CA GLU A 332 13.42 2.47 -27.81
C GLU A 332 14.89 2.88 -27.96
N GLY A 333 15.53 3.25 -26.85
CA GLY A 333 16.93 3.71 -26.83
C GLY A 333 17.11 5.04 -26.10
N LYS A 334 18.17 5.78 -26.46
CA LYS A 334 18.60 6.98 -25.72
C LYS A 334 17.51 8.05 -25.61
N GLY A 335 16.80 8.34 -26.70
CA GLY A 335 15.75 9.38 -26.70
C GLY A 335 14.55 9.07 -25.79
N LEU A 336 14.16 7.80 -25.67
CA LEU A 336 13.14 7.37 -24.70
C LEU A 336 13.69 7.42 -23.27
N SER A 337 14.92 6.92 -23.09
CA SER A 337 15.60 6.85 -21.79
C SER A 337 15.79 8.24 -21.18
N ASP A 338 16.30 9.21 -21.93
CA ASP A 338 16.52 10.59 -21.48
C ASP A 338 15.20 11.23 -20.99
N ARG A 339 14.10 11.03 -21.71
CA ARG A 339 12.77 11.52 -21.31
C ARG A 339 12.27 10.84 -20.04
N ILE A 340 12.41 9.53 -19.94
CA ILE A 340 11.96 8.77 -18.75
C ILE A 340 12.78 9.17 -17.52
N VAL A 341 14.10 9.26 -17.64
CA VAL A 341 15.01 9.68 -16.57
C VAL A 341 14.67 11.10 -16.12
N GLU A 342 14.43 12.03 -17.06
CA GLU A 342 14.00 13.41 -16.77
C GLU A 342 12.70 13.43 -15.94
N ILE A 343 11.65 12.76 -16.43
CA ILE A 343 10.33 12.70 -15.77
C ILE A 343 10.43 12.15 -14.35
N HIS A 344 11.34 11.19 -14.12
CA HIS A 344 11.46 10.47 -12.85
C HIS A 344 12.57 10.99 -11.94
N ARG A 345 13.32 12.04 -12.32
CA ARG A 345 14.44 12.59 -11.52
C ARG A 345 14.05 12.88 -10.07
N ARG A 346 12.87 13.45 -9.85
CA ARG A 346 12.35 13.81 -8.51
C ARG A 346 11.34 12.79 -7.94
N ARG A 347 11.24 11.60 -8.54
CA ARG A 347 10.27 10.55 -8.16
C ARG A 347 10.96 9.31 -7.59
N GLN A 348 12.09 9.48 -6.91
CA GLN A 348 12.95 8.39 -6.42
C GLN A 348 12.88 8.16 -4.89
N GLY A 349 11.83 8.67 -4.22
CA GLY A 349 11.60 8.41 -2.80
C GLY A 349 12.23 9.41 -1.83
N SER A 350 12.90 10.46 -2.35
CA SER A 350 13.54 11.52 -1.56
C SER A 350 12.59 12.14 -0.52
N PRO A 351 13.14 12.64 0.60
CA PRO A 351 12.37 13.37 1.60
C PRO A 351 11.60 14.54 0.98
N ARG A 352 10.30 14.61 1.29
CA ARG A 352 9.43 15.71 0.90
C ARG A 352 8.24 15.78 1.84
N ARG A 353 7.71 16.99 2.05
CA ARG A 353 6.47 17.14 2.81
C ARG A 353 5.33 16.38 2.15
N ARG A 354 4.46 15.80 2.97
CA ARG A 354 3.20 15.21 2.52
C ARG A 354 2.38 16.27 1.79
N LYS A 355 1.83 15.89 0.63
CA LYS A 355 1.03 16.82 -0.17
C LYS A 355 -0.31 17.07 0.52
N GLY A 356 -0.67 18.34 0.60
CA GLY A 356 -2.01 18.76 0.96
C GLY A 356 -3.04 18.42 -0.14
N PRO A 357 -4.26 18.96 -0.02
CA PRO A 357 -5.32 18.70 -0.97
C PRO A 357 -4.98 19.22 -2.37
N ILE A 358 -5.57 18.60 -3.38
CA ILE A 358 -5.44 19.07 -4.76
C ILE A 358 -6.12 20.44 -4.87
N SER A 359 -5.44 21.40 -5.50
CA SER A 359 -5.99 22.74 -5.71
C SER A 359 -7.34 22.70 -6.42
N GLY A 360 -8.30 23.51 -5.95
CA GLY A 360 -9.66 23.56 -6.49
C GLY A 360 -10.65 22.56 -5.88
N THR A 361 -10.20 21.61 -5.06
CA THR A 361 -11.10 20.73 -4.30
C THR A 361 -11.77 21.48 -3.15
N ARG A 362 -13.05 21.21 -2.89
CA ARG A 362 -13.86 21.86 -1.85
C ARG A 362 -14.56 20.82 -0.96
N GLY A 363 -15.00 21.24 0.22
CA GLY A 363 -15.72 20.38 1.16
C GLY A 363 -14.95 19.11 1.49
N MET A 364 -15.66 17.97 1.45
CA MET A 364 -15.08 16.67 1.81
C MET A 364 -14.06 16.13 0.79
N ASP A 365 -14.16 16.54 -0.47
CA ASP A 365 -13.22 16.11 -1.52
C ASP A 365 -11.80 16.61 -1.26
N ARG A 366 -11.67 17.72 -0.52
CA ARG A 366 -10.37 18.24 -0.06
C ARG A 366 -9.59 17.13 0.65
N PHE A 367 -10.16 16.56 1.71
CA PHE A 367 -9.50 15.54 2.54
C PHE A 367 -9.24 14.24 1.79
N ARG A 368 -10.15 13.85 0.89
CA ARG A 368 -9.98 12.67 0.03
C ARG A 368 -8.82 12.83 -0.96
N SER A 369 -8.58 14.06 -1.43
CA SER A 369 -7.53 14.37 -2.39
C SER A 369 -6.13 14.54 -1.76
N GLU A 370 -6.07 14.61 -0.42
CA GLU A 370 -4.80 14.69 0.30
C GLU A 370 -3.97 13.44 0.09
N GLU A 371 -2.64 13.62 0.10
CA GLU A 371 -1.77 12.46 0.18
C GLU A 371 -1.96 11.76 1.52
N SER A 372 -2.05 10.43 1.48
CA SER A 372 -2.25 9.65 2.69
C SER A 372 -1.04 9.72 3.61
N PHE A 373 -1.31 9.86 4.91
CA PHE A 373 -0.32 9.75 5.97
C PHE A 373 0.57 8.51 5.82
N TYR A 374 -0.03 7.35 5.53
CA TYR A 374 0.68 6.07 5.43
C TYR A 374 1.49 5.91 4.14
N VAL A 375 1.39 6.82 3.18
CA VAL A 375 2.27 6.91 2.00
C VAL A 375 3.46 7.80 2.26
N ASN A 376 3.24 8.91 2.95
CA ASN A 376 4.28 9.87 3.27
C ASN A 376 4.15 10.32 4.74
N PRO A 377 4.89 9.65 5.64
CA PRO A 377 4.78 9.93 7.07
C PRO A 377 5.50 11.21 7.52
N LEU A 378 6.20 11.92 6.62
CA LEU A 378 6.84 13.21 6.92
C LEU A 378 5.78 14.33 6.95
N PRO A 379 5.75 15.22 7.97
CA PRO A 379 6.78 15.43 8.99
C PRO A 379 6.68 14.61 10.29
N ASP A 380 5.61 13.87 10.49
CA ASP A 380 5.20 13.43 11.83
C ASP A 380 6.00 12.25 12.38
N CYS A 381 6.41 11.30 11.53
CA CYS A 381 7.08 10.06 11.99
C CYS A 381 8.60 10.10 11.94
N LEU A 382 9.18 11.19 11.47
CA LEU A 382 10.62 11.32 11.31
C LEU A 382 11.09 12.50 12.14
N CYS A 383 12.15 12.30 12.92
CA CYS A 383 12.77 13.39 13.68
C CYS A 383 13.17 14.50 12.70
N GLN A 384 12.62 15.70 12.92
CA GLN A 384 13.20 16.89 12.33
C GLN A 384 14.50 17.13 13.08
N LYS A 385 15.64 17.19 12.37
CA LYS A 385 16.77 17.90 12.92
C LYS A 385 16.29 19.33 13.12
N GLU A 386 16.20 19.77 14.38
CA GLU A 386 16.05 21.20 14.65
C GLU A 386 17.18 21.88 13.88
N MET A 387 16.82 22.75 12.94
CA MET A 387 17.78 23.73 12.46
C MET A 387 18.00 24.63 13.67
N SER A 388 19.02 24.30 14.47
CA SER A 388 19.53 25.17 15.52
C SER A 388 19.61 26.57 14.94
N GLY A 389 18.80 27.48 15.48
CA GLY A 389 18.73 28.85 15.01
C GLY A 389 20.14 29.39 14.87
N VAL A 390 20.51 29.72 13.64
CA VAL A 390 21.65 30.61 13.41
C VAL A 390 21.19 31.92 14.01
N ASN A 391 21.64 32.18 15.24
CA ASN A 391 21.63 33.50 15.84
C ASN A 391 22.37 34.43 14.88
N GLY A 392 21.62 35.11 14.02
CA GLY A 392 22.08 36.29 13.30
C GLY A 392 22.13 37.44 14.29
N SER A 393 23.14 37.44 15.15
CA SER A 393 23.61 38.66 15.79
C SER A 393 24.53 39.38 14.80
N GLN A 394 24.41 40.72 14.74
CA GLN A 394 25.20 41.70 13.97
C GLN A 394 24.73 41.84 12.51
N ILE A 395 24.33 43.02 12.02
CA ILE A 395 24.88 44.38 12.24
C ILE A 395 23.78 45.36 12.66
#